data_AF-A0A7C9RXB8-F1
#
_entry.id   AF-A0A7C9RXB8-F1
#
_cell.length_a   1.000
_cell.length_b   1.000
_cell.length_c   1.000
_cell.angle_alpha   90.00
_cell.angle_beta   90.00
_cell.angle_gamma   90.00
#
_symmetry.space_group_name_H-M   'P 1'
#
loop_
_entity.id
_entity.type
_entity.pdbx_description
1 polymer ?
#
loop_
_entity_poly.entity_id
_entity_poly.type
_entity_poly.pdbx_seq_one_letter_code
_entity_poly.pdbx_strand_id
1 'polypeptide(L)'
;MLNIADTLHLWFRKARPFALATVVRVSGSAPLPPGTSLAVAADGAVVGSISGGCVEGAVYELCQQVLESDGPPVLTRFGYSDDDAFAVGLTCGGELEVLVQLIDAGDRVPLVLALEQVLAGRPVAVTQIVDGPQSLIGRVMSVFGNGNAHYGSLGSAREDQVVVSRAGALLRAGRTARVEVGGDDATCPERLTLLVHTHAAPPRMLIFGAVDFAAALSRAGSFLGYHVTVVDARPVFATRARFPHADEVVVDWPHRYLATADVDARTAVCVLTHDAKFDIPLLRLALGQPVGYVGAMGSRRTHDHRLDLLREAGVPEEHLARLRSPIGLDLGAGTPEQTAISIVAEIVADANEGSGLRLSEVSGSIHRRAA
;
A
#
# COMPACT_ATOMS: atom_id res chain seq x y z
N MET A 1 -0.04 -7.48 -10.23
CA MET A 1 1.05 -8.07 -11.04
C MET A 1 2.43 -7.97 -10.38
N LEU A 2 2.76 -6.89 -9.67
CA LEU A 2 4.10 -6.69 -9.10
C LEU A 2 4.45 -7.67 -7.97
N ASN A 3 3.45 -8.32 -7.37
CA ASN A 3 3.61 -9.38 -6.37
C ASN A 3 4.14 -10.71 -6.93
N ILE A 4 4.10 -10.91 -8.25
CA ILE A 4 4.64 -12.09 -8.95
C ILE A 4 5.85 -11.72 -9.83
N ALA A 5 6.52 -10.61 -9.50
CA ALA A 5 7.52 -9.98 -10.36
C ALA A 5 8.69 -10.91 -10.72
N ASP A 6 9.17 -11.70 -9.76
CA ASP A 6 10.31 -12.61 -9.96
C ASP A 6 10.06 -13.59 -11.12
N THR A 7 8.88 -14.18 -11.17
CA THR A 7 8.52 -15.17 -12.19
C THR A 7 8.25 -14.50 -13.54
N LEU A 8 7.56 -13.35 -13.53
CA LEU A 8 7.32 -12.58 -14.75
C LEU A 8 8.65 -12.13 -15.39
N HIS A 9 9.59 -11.63 -14.58
CA HIS A 9 10.90 -11.22 -15.05
C HIS A 9 11.70 -12.40 -15.61
N LEU A 10 11.63 -13.57 -14.96
CA LEU A 10 12.25 -14.79 -15.48
C LEU A 10 11.68 -15.21 -16.84
N TRP A 11 10.36 -15.13 -17.03
CA TRP A 11 9.72 -15.46 -18.30
C TRP A 11 10.10 -14.47 -19.40
N PHE A 12 10.14 -13.16 -19.10
CA PHE A 12 10.67 -12.15 -20.02
C PHE A 12 12.11 -12.44 -20.45
N ARG A 13 13.01 -12.75 -19.50
CA ARG A 13 14.41 -13.08 -19.80
C ARG A 13 14.59 -14.30 -20.67
N LYS A 14 13.62 -15.23 -20.67
CA LYS A 14 13.60 -16.43 -21.50
C LYS A 14 12.84 -16.24 -22.81
N ALA A 15 12.42 -15.01 -23.13
CA ALA A 15 11.57 -14.70 -24.29
C ALA A 15 10.35 -15.62 -24.37
N ARG A 16 9.75 -15.90 -23.22
CA ARG A 16 8.65 -16.86 -23.08
C ARG A 16 7.32 -16.11 -23.04
N PRO A 17 6.42 -16.30 -24.02
CA PRO A 17 5.10 -15.68 -24.01
C PRO A 17 4.24 -16.18 -22.85
N PHE A 18 3.43 -15.29 -22.30
CA PHE A 18 2.47 -15.62 -21.25
C PHE A 18 1.22 -14.71 -21.32
N ALA A 19 0.07 -15.23 -20.92
CA ALA A 19 -1.11 -14.41 -20.66
C ALA A 19 -1.07 -13.89 -19.23
N LEU A 20 -1.40 -12.61 -19.04
CA LEU A 20 -1.50 -11.95 -17.74
C LEU A 20 -2.96 -11.58 -17.48
N ALA A 21 -3.56 -12.24 -16.49
CA ALA A 21 -4.86 -11.90 -15.93
C ALA A 21 -4.68 -10.94 -14.75
N THR A 22 -5.45 -9.86 -14.72
CA THR A 22 -5.41 -8.85 -13.65
C THR A 22 -6.81 -8.46 -13.23
N VAL A 23 -7.09 -8.49 -11.92
CA VAL A 23 -8.32 -7.94 -11.35
C VAL A 23 -8.30 -6.43 -11.52
N VAL A 24 -9.18 -5.90 -12.37
CA VAL A 24 -9.26 -4.46 -12.64
C VAL A 24 -10.39 -3.79 -11.88
N ARG A 25 -11.44 -4.52 -11.50
CA ARG A 25 -12.55 -4.01 -10.68
C ARG A 25 -13.03 -5.08 -9.72
N VAL A 26 -13.50 -4.63 -8.57
CA VAL A 26 -14.21 -5.43 -7.58
C VAL A 26 -15.52 -4.71 -7.24
N SER A 27 -16.62 -5.45 -7.19
CA SER A 27 -17.91 -5.03 -6.60
C SER A 27 -18.33 -6.03 -5.54
N GLY A 28 -18.98 -5.55 -4.48
CA GLY A 28 -19.37 -6.40 -3.35
C GLY A 28 -18.16 -6.97 -2.58
N SER A 29 -18.36 -8.13 -1.95
CA SER A 29 -17.32 -8.82 -1.20
C SER A 29 -16.52 -9.73 -2.12
N ALA A 30 -15.27 -9.38 -2.40
CA ALA A 30 -14.36 -10.24 -3.13
C ALA A 30 -13.07 -10.45 -2.35
N PRO A 31 -12.43 -11.62 -2.50
CA PRO A 31 -11.36 -12.06 -1.60
C PRO A 31 -10.05 -11.30 -1.83
N LEU A 32 -9.80 -10.80 -3.05
CA LEU A 32 -8.56 -10.11 -3.40
C LEU A 32 -8.84 -8.76 -4.09
N PRO A 33 -8.02 -7.73 -3.82
CA PRO A 33 -8.25 -6.36 -4.31
C PRO A 33 -7.87 -6.18 -5.79
N PRO A 34 -8.26 -5.05 -6.42
CA PRO A 34 -7.75 -4.66 -7.72
C PRO A 34 -6.21 -4.64 -7.78
N GLY A 35 -5.65 -5.06 -8.91
CA GLY A 35 -4.21 -5.21 -9.13
C GLY A 35 -3.66 -6.60 -8.81
N THR A 36 -4.45 -7.45 -8.14
CA THR A 36 -4.14 -8.88 -8.00
C THR A 36 -4.06 -9.51 -9.39
N SER A 37 -3.04 -10.33 -9.62
CA SER A 37 -2.79 -10.93 -10.94
C SER A 37 -2.42 -12.41 -10.85
N LEU A 38 -2.76 -13.10 -11.94
CA LEU A 38 -2.36 -14.45 -12.27
C LEU A 38 -1.75 -14.42 -13.68
N ALA A 39 -0.69 -15.20 -13.90
CA ALA A 39 -0.10 -15.34 -15.22
C ALA A 39 0.04 -16.81 -15.60
N VAL A 40 -0.23 -17.12 -16.86
CA VAL A 40 -0.14 -18.45 -17.45
C VAL A 40 0.82 -18.38 -18.63
N ALA A 41 1.87 -19.20 -18.61
CA ALA A 41 2.78 -19.30 -19.73
C ALA A 41 2.27 -20.28 -20.80
N ALA A 42 2.83 -20.18 -22.02
CA ALA A 42 2.45 -21.04 -23.15
C ALA A 42 2.61 -22.57 -22.91
N ASP A 43 3.41 -22.99 -21.94
CA ASP A 43 3.57 -24.41 -21.56
C ASP A 43 2.61 -24.87 -20.43
N GLY A 44 1.69 -23.99 -20.01
CA GLY A 44 0.74 -24.24 -18.95
C GLY A 44 1.23 -23.90 -17.53
N ALA A 45 2.47 -23.44 -17.34
CA ALA A 45 2.91 -23.03 -16.01
C ALA A 45 2.14 -21.80 -15.51
N VAL A 46 1.73 -21.82 -14.24
CA VAL A 46 0.92 -20.78 -13.61
C VAL A 46 1.65 -20.14 -12.43
N VAL A 47 1.48 -18.82 -12.26
CA VAL A 47 1.94 -18.09 -11.08
C VAL A 47 0.88 -17.05 -10.66
N GLY A 48 0.72 -16.85 -9.35
CA GLY A 48 -0.25 -15.90 -8.81
C GLY A 48 -1.63 -16.50 -8.58
N SER A 49 -2.61 -15.64 -8.27
CA SER A 49 -3.99 -16.01 -7.95
C SER A 49 -4.91 -14.83 -8.28
N ILE A 50 -6.21 -15.06 -8.42
CA ILE A 50 -7.22 -14.02 -8.69
C ILE A 50 -8.23 -13.92 -7.55
N SER A 51 -8.70 -15.06 -7.05
CA SER A 51 -9.72 -15.11 -6.00
C SER A 51 -9.39 -16.03 -4.83
N GLY A 52 -8.30 -16.78 -4.91
CA GLY A 52 -7.95 -17.79 -3.90
C GLY A 52 -8.71 -19.11 -4.05
N GLY A 53 -9.39 -19.36 -5.18
CA GLY A 53 -9.87 -20.69 -5.57
C GLY A 53 -11.15 -20.74 -6.43
N CYS A 54 -12.02 -19.74 -6.38
CA CYS A 54 -13.35 -19.81 -7.00
C CYS A 54 -13.33 -19.70 -8.53
N VAL A 55 -12.53 -18.79 -9.10
CA VAL A 55 -12.55 -18.48 -10.54
C VAL A 55 -11.25 -18.84 -11.26
N GLU A 56 -10.30 -19.45 -10.55
CA GLU A 56 -8.95 -19.77 -11.03
C GLU A 56 -8.97 -20.64 -12.29
N GLY A 57 -9.81 -21.68 -12.32
CA GLY A 57 -9.94 -22.57 -13.48
C GLY A 57 -10.42 -21.85 -14.73
N ALA A 58 -11.49 -21.05 -14.60
CA ALA A 58 -12.04 -20.28 -15.71
C ALA A 58 -11.07 -19.20 -16.21
N VAL A 59 -10.35 -18.52 -15.31
CA VAL A 59 -9.31 -17.56 -15.69
C VAL A 59 -8.14 -18.26 -16.39
N TYR A 60 -7.75 -19.45 -15.93
CA TYR A 60 -6.69 -20.24 -16.57
C TYR A 60 -7.07 -20.65 -18.01
N GLU A 61 -8.29 -21.12 -18.22
CA GLU A 61 -8.82 -21.43 -19.56
C GLU A 61 -8.85 -20.20 -20.46
N LEU A 62 -9.33 -19.05 -19.94
CA LEU A 62 -9.33 -17.80 -20.69
C LEU A 62 -7.91 -17.34 -21.05
N CYS A 63 -6.94 -17.53 -20.16
CA CYS A 63 -5.53 -17.25 -20.45
C CYS A 63 -4.99 -18.12 -21.59
N GLN A 64 -5.32 -19.41 -21.60
CA GLN A 64 -4.94 -20.31 -22.70
C GLN A 64 -5.58 -19.89 -24.02
N GLN A 65 -6.87 -19.53 -24.02
CA GLN A 65 -7.56 -19.04 -25.22
C GLN A 65 -6.89 -17.77 -25.80
N VAL A 66 -6.52 -16.83 -24.94
CA VAL A 66 -5.80 -15.60 -25.37
C VAL A 66 -4.41 -15.93 -25.92
N LEU A 67 -3.70 -16.90 -25.34
CA LEU A 67 -2.41 -17.39 -25.83
C LEU A 67 -2.53 -18.08 -27.20
N GLU A 68 -3.54 -18.93 -27.38
CA GLU A 68 -3.75 -19.69 -28.62
C GLU A 68 -4.22 -18.82 -29.79
N SER A 69 -5.02 -17.80 -29.50
CA SER A 69 -5.62 -16.94 -30.52
C SER A 69 -4.74 -15.75 -30.94
N ASP A 70 -3.65 -15.48 -30.22
CA ASP A 70 -2.87 -14.22 -30.34
C ASP A 70 -3.79 -12.99 -30.31
N GLY A 71 -4.84 -13.07 -29.47
CA GLY A 71 -5.98 -12.17 -29.49
C GLY A 71 -5.73 -10.85 -28.75
N PRO A 72 -6.56 -9.82 -29.01
CA PRO A 72 -6.53 -8.57 -28.26
C PRO A 72 -6.88 -8.82 -26.77
N PRO A 73 -6.58 -7.86 -25.86
CA PRO A 73 -6.97 -7.97 -24.46
C PRO A 73 -8.47 -8.22 -24.29
N VAL A 74 -8.82 -9.13 -23.39
CA VAL A 74 -10.19 -9.54 -23.09
C VAL A 74 -10.55 -9.12 -21.67
N LEU A 75 -11.65 -8.39 -21.52
CA LEU A 75 -12.21 -8.05 -20.21
C LEU A 75 -13.39 -8.98 -19.92
N THR A 76 -13.31 -9.73 -18.82
CA THR A 76 -14.35 -10.67 -18.41
C THR A 76 -14.82 -10.39 -16.99
N ARG A 77 -16.12 -10.46 -16.77
CA ARG A 77 -16.75 -10.31 -15.46
C ARG A 77 -17.07 -11.69 -14.90
N PHE A 78 -16.63 -11.94 -13.67
CA PHE A 78 -16.96 -13.11 -12.88
C PHE A 78 -17.80 -12.66 -11.69
N GLY A 79 -18.99 -13.23 -11.52
CA GLY A 79 -19.92 -12.79 -10.48
C GLY A 79 -20.87 -13.91 -10.09
N TYR A 80 -21.62 -13.68 -9.02
CA TYR A 80 -22.69 -14.57 -8.61
C TYR A 80 -23.95 -14.26 -9.43
N SER A 81 -24.39 -15.20 -10.27
CA SER A 81 -25.63 -15.12 -11.05
C SER A 81 -26.60 -16.19 -10.54
N ASP A 82 -27.75 -15.78 -9.99
CA ASP A 82 -28.84 -16.71 -9.62
C ASP A 82 -29.51 -17.33 -10.87
N ASP A 83 -29.36 -16.71 -12.05
CA ASP A 83 -30.01 -17.15 -13.30
C ASP A 83 -29.18 -18.13 -14.12
N ASP A 84 -27.92 -18.36 -13.75
CA ASP A 84 -26.99 -19.19 -14.52
C ASP A 84 -26.23 -20.16 -13.61
N ALA A 85 -26.88 -21.29 -13.27
CA ALA A 85 -26.35 -22.32 -12.36
C ALA A 85 -25.02 -22.97 -12.83
N PHE A 86 -24.54 -22.62 -14.04
CA PHE A 86 -23.28 -23.06 -14.63
C PHE A 86 -22.22 -21.95 -14.73
N ALA A 87 -22.54 -20.70 -14.40
CA ALA A 87 -21.56 -19.61 -14.42
C ALA A 87 -20.59 -19.76 -13.24
N VAL A 88 -19.29 -19.76 -13.52
CA VAL A 88 -18.23 -19.81 -12.51
C VAL A 88 -18.26 -18.50 -11.71
N GLY A 89 -18.91 -18.53 -10.56
CA GLY A 89 -19.16 -17.38 -9.71
C GLY A 89 -18.34 -17.37 -8.41
N LEU A 90 -18.22 -16.19 -7.81
CA LEU A 90 -17.65 -16.04 -6.48
C LEU A 90 -18.67 -16.48 -5.41
N THR A 91 -18.29 -17.44 -4.57
CA THR A 91 -19.15 -17.89 -3.45
C THR A 91 -19.27 -16.86 -2.31
N CYS A 92 -18.41 -15.83 -2.31
CA CYS A 92 -18.43 -14.75 -1.32
C CYS A 92 -19.44 -13.63 -1.66
N GLY A 93 -20.19 -13.73 -2.76
CA GLY A 93 -21.27 -12.79 -3.10
C GLY A 93 -20.81 -11.46 -3.72
N GLY A 94 -19.56 -11.37 -4.17
CA GLY A 94 -19.05 -10.23 -4.94
C GLY A 94 -18.84 -10.56 -6.41
N GLU A 95 -18.26 -9.60 -7.13
CA GLU A 95 -17.93 -9.73 -8.53
C GLU A 95 -16.54 -9.16 -8.82
N LEU A 96 -15.88 -9.74 -9.80
CA LEU A 96 -14.57 -9.35 -10.31
C LEU A 96 -14.68 -9.01 -11.78
N GLU A 97 -14.06 -7.92 -12.20
CA GLU A 97 -13.69 -7.74 -13.60
C GLU A 97 -12.21 -8.04 -13.75
N VAL A 98 -11.87 -8.94 -14.66
CA VAL A 98 -10.51 -9.41 -14.92
C VAL A 98 -10.15 -9.08 -16.35
N LEU A 99 -9.06 -8.33 -16.54
CA LEU A 99 -8.45 -8.09 -17.84
C LEU A 99 -7.38 -9.16 -18.10
N VAL A 100 -7.53 -9.92 -19.17
CA VAL A 100 -6.57 -10.91 -19.65
C VAL A 100 -5.92 -10.39 -20.92
N GLN A 101 -4.59 -10.39 -20.96
CA GLN A 101 -3.83 -9.90 -22.11
C GLN A 101 -2.62 -10.79 -22.38
N LEU A 102 -2.31 -10.99 -23.65
CA LEU A 102 -1.05 -11.60 -24.05
C LEU A 102 0.12 -10.65 -23.76
N ILE A 103 1.18 -11.22 -23.19
CA ILE A 103 2.47 -10.56 -22.99
C ILE A 103 3.50 -11.33 -23.79
N ASP A 104 3.97 -10.70 -24.85
CA ASP A 104 5.12 -11.16 -25.63
C ASP A 104 6.37 -10.31 -25.31
N ALA A 105 7.55 -10.88 -25.54
CA ALA A 105 8.84 -10.29 -25.26
C ALA A 105 9.15 -9.05 -26.12
N GLY A 106 8.46 -8.87 -27.25
CA GLY A 106 8.77 -7.85 -28.25
C GLY A 106 8.45 -6.40 -27.88
N ASP A 107 7.44 -6.13 -27.01
CA ASP A 107 6.85 -4.77 -26.96
C ASP A 107 6.39 -4.29 -25.58
N ARG A 108 7.04 -4.79 -24.51
CA ARG A 108 6.68 -4.48 -23.11
C ARG A 108 7.85 -3.99 -22.27
N VAL A 109 8.76 -3.21 -22.86
CA VAL A 109 9.89 -2.57 -22.17
C VAL A 109 9.49 -1.85 -20.88
N PRO A 110 8.36 -1.08 -20.81
CA PRO A 110 7.95 -0.46 -19.55
C PRO A 110 7.78 -1.49 -18.42
N LEU A 111 7.07 -2.60 -18.68
CA LEU A 111 6.83 -3.63 -17.68
C LEU A 111 8.15 -4.28 -17.23
N VAL A 112 9.05 -4.62 -18.15
CA VAL A 112 10.36 -5.22 -17.81
C VAL A 112 11.15 -4.31 -16.87
N LEU A 113 11.25 -3.01 -17.19
CA LEU A 113 11.94 -2.04 -16.34
C LEU A 113 11.33 -1.94 -14.95
N ALA A 114 9.99 -2.00 -14.85
CA ALA A 114 9.32 -1.99 -13.55
C ALA A 114 9.62 -3.25 -12.73
N LEU A 115 9.61 -4.43 -13.36
CA LEU A 115 9.96 -5.68 -12.69
C LEU A 115 11.41 -5.65 -12.14
N GLU A 116 12.35 -5.05 -12.87
CA GLU A 116 13.72 -4.84 -12.38
C GLU A 116 13.80 -3.90 -11.17
N GLN A 117 12.94 -2.89 -11.08
CA GLN A 117 12.87 -2.04 -9.89
C GLN A 117 12.37 -2.83 -8.67
N VAL A 118 11.31 -3.63 -8.85
CA VAL A 118 10.75 -4.48 -7.78
C VAL A 118 11.82 -5.45 -7.26
N LEU A 119 12.53 -6.12 -8.17
CA LEU A 119 13.61 -7.06 -7.82
C LEU A 119 14.78 -6.39 -7.09
N ALA A 120 15.00 -5.09 -7.33
CA ALA A 120 16.00 -4.31 -6.64
C ALA A 120 15.48 -3.61 -5.36
N GLY A 121 14.23 -3.87 -4.95
CA GLY A 121 13.59 -3.24 -3.80
C GLY A 121 13.38 -1.73 -3.95
N ARG A 122 13.28 -1.23 -5.20
CA ARG A 122 13.13 0.20 -5.49
C ARG A 122 11.67 0.56 -5.82
N PRO A 123 11.18 1.73 -5.37
CA PRO A 123 9.82 2.17 -5.66
C PRO A 123 9.52 2.30 -7.15
N VAL A 124 8.39 1.74 -7.59
CA VAL A 124 7.89 1.85 -8.96
C VAL A 124 6.36 1.76 -9.01
N ALA A 125 5.76 2.46 -9.97
CA ALA A 125 4.37 2.28 -10.34
C ALA A 125 4.25 1.87 -11.81
N VAL A 126 3.30 1.00 -12.13
CA VAL A 126 2.93 0.61 -13.50
C VAL A 126 1.49 1.02 -13.73
N THR A 127 1.26 1.91 -14.68
CA THR A 127 -0.09 2.30 -15.11
C THR A 127 -0.52 1.40 -16.25
N GLN A 128 -1.67 0.75 -16.14
CA GLN A 128 -2.25 -0.11 -17.17
C GLN A 128 -3.59 0.48 -17.60
N ILE A 129 -3.81 0.70 -18.89
CA ILE A 129 -5.13 1.10 -19.38
C ILE A 129 -6.08 -0.11 -19.28
N VAL A 130 -7.19 0.07 -18.57
CA VAL A 130 -8.18 -1.00 -18.31
C VAL A 130 -9.56 -0.66 -18.87
N ASP A 131 -9.77 0.58 -19.32
CA ASP A 131 -10.96 1.03 -20.03
C ASP A 131 -10.61 2.25 -20.90
N GLY A 132 -11.24 2.34 -22.08
CA GLY A 132 -10.90 3.31 -23.13
C GLY A 132 -10.97 2.71 -24.54
N PRO A 133 -10.40 3.36 -25.57
CA PRO A 133 -10.34 2.81 -26.92
C PRO A 133 -9.62 1.46 -26.95
N GLN A 134 -10.16 0.52 -27.74
CA GLN A 134 -9.66 -0.87 -27.80
C GLN A 134 -8.17 -0.97 -28.16
N SER A 135 -7.65 -0.03 -28.96
CA SER A 135 -6.22 0.03 -29.35
C SER A 135 -5.27 0.43 -28.21
N LEU A 136 -5.82 0.98 -27.12
CA LEU A 136 -5.08 1.44 -25.95
C LEU A 136 -5.18 0.48 -24.75
N ILE A 137 -6.22 -0.36 -24.68
CA ILE A 137 -6.41 -1.31 -23.57
C ILE A 137 -5.18 -2.20 -23.42
N GLY A 138 -4.74 -2.38 -22.16
CA GLY A 138 -3.58 -3.19 -21.80
C GLY A 138 -2.21 -2.51 -22.01
N ARG A 139 -2.16 -1.33 -22.65
CA ARG A 139 -0.92 -0.55 -22.70
C ARG A 139 -0.46 -0.18 -21.30
N VAL A 140 0.85 -0.21 -21.12
CA VAL A 140 1.50 0.10 -19.85
C VAL A 140 2.50 1.25 -19.97
N MET A 141 2.59 2.05 -18.92
CA MET A 141 3.67 3.00 -18.68
C MET A 141 4.22 2.75 -17.28
N SER A 142 5.52 2.97 -17.09
CA SER A 142 6.17 2.81 -15.78
C SER A 142 6.66 4.14 -15.26
N VAL A 143 6.48 4.36 -13.96
CA VAL A 143 6.81 5.59 -13.25
C VAL A 143 7.75 5.22 -12.11
N PHE A 144 8.92 5.86 -12.07
CA PHE A 144 10.03 5.49 -11.21
C PHE A 144 10.30 6.52 -10.10
N GLY A 145 10.93 6.06 -9.02
CA GLY A 145 11.26 6.90 -7.87
C GLY A 145 10.01 7.51 -7.24
N ASN A 146 10.04 8.80 -6.91
CA ASN A 146 8.90 9.50 -6.30
C ASN A 146 7.93 10.11 -7.33
N GLY A 147 7.93 9.61 -8.57
CA GLY A 147 7.14 10.16 -9.68
C GLY A 147 7.91 11.13 -10.59
N ASN A 148 9.24 11.09 -10.58
CA ASN A 148 10.09 12.07 -11.25
C ASN A 148 10.60 11.61 -12.62
N ALA A 149 10.45 10.32 -12.93
CA ALA A 149 10.87 9.73 -14.19
C ALA A 149 9.84 8.70 -14.65
N HIS A 150 9.70 8.49 -15.96
CA HIS A 150 8.80 7.49 -16.52
C HIS A 150 9.36 6.90 -17.81
N TYR A 151 8.80 5.77 -18.23
CA TYR A 151 9.07 5.12 -19.51
C TYR A 151 7.78 4.56 -20.11
N GLY A 152 7.61 4.76 -21.41
CA GLY A 152 6.36 4.53 -22.15
C GLY A 152 5.61 5.84 -22.40
N SER A 153 4.58 5.77 -23.24
CA SER A 153 3.71 6.92 -23.54
C SER A 153 2.31 6.41 -23.84
N LEU A 154 1.29 7.19 -23.46
CA LEU A 154 -0.11 6.92 -23.79
C LEU A 154 -0.56 7.56 -25.10
N GLY A 155 0.24 8.45 -25.69
CA GLY A 155 -0.07 9.07 -26.99
C GLY A 155 0.52 10.47 -27.13
N SER A 156 0.56 11.24 -26.05
CA SER A 156 1.15 12.58 -26.04
C SER A 156 1.82 12.93 -24.70
N ALA A 157 2.79 13.85 -24.75
CA ALA A 157 3.54 14.30 -23.57
C ALA A 157 2.64 14.93 -22.49
N ARG A 158 1.51 15.53 -22.85
CA ARG A 158 0.56 16.14 -21.90
C ARG A 158 -0.17 15.06 -21.12
N GLU A 159 -0.66 14.04 -21.81
CA GLU A 159 -1.34 12.89 -21.20
C GLU A 159 -0.39 12.13 -20.28
N ASP A 160 0.84 11.91 -20.75
CA ASP A 160 1.89 11.27 -19.97
C ASP A 160 2.14 12.01 -18.64
N GLN A 161 2.24 13.34 -18.66
CA GLN A 161 2.44 14.13 -17.44
C GLN A 161 1.29 14.01 -16.44
N VAL A 162 0.04 14.01 -16.91
CA VAL A 162 -1.14 13.83 -16.03
C VAL A 162 -1.09 12.46 -15.37
N VAL A 163 -0.78 11.43 -16.15
CA VAL A 163 -0.71 10.05 -15.65
C VAL A 163 0.47 9.85 -14.69
N VAL A 164 1.64 10.38 -15.01
CA VAL A 164 2.83 10.35 -14.13
C VAL A 164 2.53 11.02 -12.80
N SER A 165 1.85 12.18 -12.81
CA SER A 165 1.47 12.88 -11.57
C SER A 165 0.54 12.03 -10.70
N ARG A 166 -0.51 11.45 -11.29
CA ARG A 166 -1.48 10.58 -10.58
C ARG A 166 -0.82 9.31 -10.07
N ALA A 167 -0.03 8.64 -10.89
CA ALA A 167 0.69 7.44 -10.51
C ALA A 167 1.74 7.69 -9.43
N GLY A 168 2.46 8.82 -9.51
CA GLY A 168 3.40 9.25 -8.48
C GLY A 168 2.73 9.53 -7.14
N ALA A 169 1.52 10.11 -7.14
CA ALA A 169 0.74 10.30 -5.91
C ALA A 169 0.35 8.95 -5.28
N LEU A 170 -0.14 8.01 -6.08
CA LEU A 170 -0.47 6.66 -5.61
C LEU A 170 0.75 5.88 -5.13
N LEU A 171 1.90 6.04 -5.79
CA LEU A 171 3.16 5.42 -5.39
C LEU A 171 3.64 5.93 -4.02
N ARG A 172 3.58 7.25 -3.79
CA ARG A 172 3.88 7.85 -2.47
C ARG A 172 2.89 7.39 -1.41
N ALA A 173 1.64 7.20 -1.77
CA ALA A 173 0.62 6.64 -0.89
C ALA A 173 0.74 5.12 -0.70
N GLY A 174 1.59 4.42 -1.46
CA GLY A 174 1.71 2.96 -1.43
C GLY A 174 0.42 2.23 -1.78
N ARG A 175 -0.41 2.83 -2.66
CA ARG A 175 -1.76 2.33 -2.98
C ARG A 175 -1.87 1.93 -4.44
N THR A 176 -2.37 0.72 -4.67
CA THR A 176 -2.83 0.30 -6.00
C THR A 176 -4.29 0.69 -6.17
N ALA A 177 -4.62 1.44 -7.22
CA ALA A 177 -5.97 1.96 -7.42
C ALA A 177 -6.29 2.23 -8.89
N ARG A 178 -7.59 2.31 -9.20
CA ARG A 178 -8.07 2.84 -10.48
C ARG A 178 -8.05 4.37 -10.45
N VAL A 179 -7.67 4.98 -11.55
CA VAL A 179 -7.70 6.43 -11.76
C VAL A 179 -8.31 6.72 -13.12
N GLU A 180 -9.23 7.68 -13.17
CA GLU A 180 -9.73 8.21 -14.44
C GLU A 180 -8.89 9.40 -14.88
N VAL A 181 -8.54 9.43 -16.16
CA VAL A 181 -7.85 10.55 -16.80
C VAL A 181 -8.54 10.92 -18.10
N GLY A 182 -8.51 12.21 -18.45
CA GLY A 182 -9.13 12.72 -19.67
C GLY A 182 -10.62 12.99 -19.60
N GLY A 183 -11.22 13.20 -20.78
CA GLY A 183 -12.56 13.79 -20.93
C GLY A 183 -12.58 15.32 -20.90
N ASP A 184 -11.41 15.95 -21.04
CA ASP A 184 -11.23 17.41 -21.12
C ASP A 184 -10.11 17.71 -22.13
N ASP A 185 -10.40 18.58 -23.09
CA ASP A 185 -9.44 19.06 -24.10
C ASP A 185 -8.16 19.63 -23.47
N ALA A 186 -8.24 20.07 -22.21
CA ALA A 186 -7.10 20.56 -21.44
C ALA A 186 -6.30 19.47 -20.70
N THR A 187 -6.61 18.18 -20.80
CA THR A 187 -5.80 17.12 -20.18
C THR A 187 -5.56 15.94 -21.10
N CYS A 188 -6.64 15.31 -21.56
CA CYS A 188 -6.67 14.20 -22.50
C CYS A 188 -8.08 14.19 -23.11
N PRO A 189 -8.24 14.29 -24.44
CA PRO A 189 -9.56 14.37 -25.08
C PRO A 189 -10.41 13.13 -24.81
N GLU A 190 -9.77 11.95 -24.76
CA GLU A 190 -10.45 10.68 -24.52
C GLU A 190 -10.46 10.35 -23.02
N ARG A 191 -11.59 9.84 -22.53
CA ARG A 191 -11.68 9.35 -21.15
C ARG A 191 -11.07 7.96 -21.07
N LEU A 192 -10.04 7.81 -20.25
CA LEU A 192 -9.36 6.54 -19.98
C LEU A 192 -9.50 6.18 -18.51
N THR A 193 -9.67 4.89 -18.23
CA THR A 193 -9.44 4.37 -16.88
C THR A 193 -8.13 3.61 -16.82
N LEU A 194 -7.29 3.98 -15.86
CA LEU A 194 -6.01 3.37 -15.57
C LEU A 194 -6.11 2.57 -14.28
N LEU A 195 -5.53 1.39 -14.25
CA LEU A 195 -5.15 0.72 -13.01
C LEU A 195 -3.67 0.98 -12.75
N VAL A 196 -3.38 1.67 -11.64
CA VAL A 196 -2.00 1.95 -11.23
C VAL A 196 -1.57 0.92 -10.21
N HIS A 197 -0.70 0.01 -10.61
CA HIS A 197 -0.03 -0.95 -9.73
C HIS A 197 1.15 -0.27 -9.05
N THR A 198 1.30 -0.43 -7.74
CA THR A 198 2.40 0.19 -7.00
C THR A 198 3.23 -0.85 -6.26
N HIS A 199 4.54 -0.66 -6.29
CA HIS A 199 5.50 -1.29 -5.40
C HIS A 199 6.24 -0.15 -4.70
N ALA A 200 5.81 0.20 -3.49
CA ALA A 200 6.40 1.28 -2.71
C ALA A 200 7.42 0.73 -1.72
N ALA A 201 8.32 1.60 -1.26
CA ALA A 201 9.16 1.27 -0.12
C ALA A 201 8.28 0.94 1.10
N PRO A 202 8.73 0.04 2.00
CA PRO A 202 8.05 -0.22 3.26
C PRO A 202 7.76 1.09 4.02
N PRO A 203 6.55 1.26 4.58
CA PRO A 203 6.26 2.42 5.43
C PRO A 203 7.17 2.39 6.67
N ARG A 204 7.47 3.56 7.25
CA ARG A 204 8.40 3.65 8.39
C ARG A 204 7.65 3.68 9.72
N MET A 205 8.13 2.94 10.72
CA MET A 205 7.66 3.06 12.10
C MET A 205 8.82 3.52 12.98
N LEU A 206 8.73 4.75 13.47
CA LEU A 206 9.74 5.35 14.34
C LEU A 206 9.28 5.24 15.79
N ILE A 207 9.95 4.40 16.57
CA ILE A 207 9.64 4.14 17.98
C ILE A 207 10.63 4.90 18.85
N PHE A 208 10.16 5.94 19.54
CA PHE A 208 10.99 6.78 20.41
C PHE A 208 10.81 6.37 21.88
N GLY A 209 11.86 5.83 22.48
CA GLY A 209 11.87 5.28 23.83
C GLY A 209 12.06 3.77 23.83
N ALA A 210 13.27 3.32 24.19
CA ALA A 210 13.67 1.92 24.25
C ALA A 210 13.22 1.22 25.55
N VAL A 211 11.92 1.27 25.82
CA VAL A 211 11.25 0.60 26.96
C VAL A 211 10.79 -0.81 26.55
N ASP A 212 10.34 -1.63 27.51
CA ASP A 212 9.97 -3.02 27.22
C ASP A 212 8.76 -3.13 26.25
N PHE A 213 7.85 -2.16 26.28
CA PHE A 213 6.76 -2.04 25.30
C PHE A 213 7.25 -1.84 23.86
N ALA A 214 8.43 -1.24 23.67
CA ALA A 214 9.00 -1.01 22.35
C ALA A 214 9.39 -2.32 21.64
N ALA A 215 9.75 -3.38 22.39
CA ALA A 215 10.09 -4.67 21.80
C ALA A 215 8.86 -5.36 21.20
N ALA A 216 7.73 -5.35 21.94
CA ALA A 216 6.47 -5.87 21.45
C ALA A 216 5.95 -5.06 20.23
N LEU A 217 6.01 -3.72 20.32
CA LEU A 217 5.59 -2.86 19.21
C LEU A 217 6.49 -3.03 17.98
N SER A 218 7.80 -3.17 18.15
CA SER A 218 8.74 -3.41 17.04
C SER A 218 8.42 -4.70 16.30
N ARG A 219 8.10 -5.77 17.02
CA ARG A 219 7.66 -7.04 16.41
C ARG A 219 6.34 -6.89 15.66
N ALA A 220 5.36 -6.20 16.26
CA ALA A 220 4.06 -5.97 15.63
C ALA A 220 4.18 -5.09 14.36
N GLY A 221 5.00 -4.04 14.40
CA GLY A 221 5.29 -3.18 13.25
C GLY A 221 5.96 -3.94 12.11
N SER A 222 7.00 -4.74 12.42
CA SER A 222 7.68 -5.59 11.44
C SER A 222 6.73 -6.60 10.79
N PHE A 223 5.83 -7.20 11.58
CA PHE A 223 4.78 -8.09 11.05
C PHE A 223 3.84 -7.40 10.06
N LEU A 224 3.52 -6.13 10.28
CA LEU A 224 2.71 -5.33 9.33
C LEU A 224 3.52 -4.78 8.15
N GLY A 225 4.79 -5.15 8.01
CA GLY A 225 5.65 -4.74 6.90
C GLY A 225 6.22 -3.33 7.04
N TYR A 226 6.24 -2.75 8.25
CA TYR A 226 6.95 -1.49 8.49
C TYR A 226 8.47 -1.71 8.58
N HIS A 227 9.23 -0.75 8.07
CA HIS A 227 10.65 -0.58 8.42
C HIS A 227 10.73 0.10 9.79
N VAL A 228 11.12 -0.65 10.81
CA VAL A 228 11.07 -0.23 12.21
C VAL A 228 12.41 0.32 12.66
N THR A 229 12.42 1.58 13.13
CA THR A 229 13.58 2.18 13.80
C THR A 229 13.26 2.46 15.27
N VAL A 230 14.04 1.91 16.19
CA VAL A 230 13.96 2.22 17.64
C VAL A 230 15.03 3.24 18.00
N VAL A 231 14.62 4.34 18.62
CA VAL A 231 15.50 5.47 18.97
C VAL A 231 15.41 5.76 20.47
N ASP A 232 16.54 5.83 21.15
CA ASP A 232 16.63 6.29 22.53
C ASP A 232 17.97 7.00 22.77
N ALA A 233 17.97 8.05 23.60
CA ALA A 233 19.20 8.79 23.89
C ALA A 233 20.20 7.99 24.74
N ARG A 234 19.77 6.88 25.35
CA ARG A 234 20.55 6.10 26.31
C ARG A 234 21.07 4.81 25.66
N PRO A 235 22.41 4.66 25.51
CA PRO A 235 23.00 3.51 24.81
C PRO A 235 22.74 2.16 25.50
N VAL A 236 22.54 2.18 26.82
CA VAL A 236 22.24 0.95 27.60
C VAL A 236 20.88 0.35 27.21
N PHE A 237 19.92 1.20 26.81
CA PHE A 237 18.58 0.75 26.47
C PHE A 237 18.44 0.43 24.99
N ALA A 238 18.94 1.29 24.09
CA ALA A 238 18.87 1.10 22.63
C ALA A 238 19.97 0.15 22.14
N THR A 239 19.72 -1.16 22.28
CA THR A 239 20.64 -2.21 21.81
C THR A 239 19.95 -3.22 20.90
N ARG A 240 20.70 -3.77 19.94
CA ARG A 240 20.21 -4.81 19.03
C ARG A 240 19.69 -6.05 19.75
N ALA A 241 20.31 -6.42 20.86
CA ALA A 241 19.91 -7.57 21.67
C ALA A 241 18.50 -7.41 22.27
N ARG A 242 18.10 -6.18 22.65
CA ARG A 242 16.76 -5.90 23.18
C ARG A 242 15.70 -5.75 22.08
N PHE A 243 16.11 -5.38 20.86
CA PHE A 243 15.22 -5.16 19.72
C PHE A 243 15.68 -5.95 18.49
N PRO A 244 15.60 -7.29 18.50
CA PRO A 244 16.02 -8.11 17.36
C PRO A 244 15.11 -8.00 16.13
N HIS A 245 13.88 -7.49 16.30
CA HIS A 245 12.90 -7.29 15.23
C HIS A 245 12.92 -5.89 14.61
N ALA A 246 13.66 -4.94 15.19
CA ALA A 246 13.83 -3.63 14.58
C ALA A 246 14.79 -3.73 13.39
N ASP A 247 14.55 -2.99 12.31
CA ASP A 247 15.51 -2.88 11.22
C ASP A 247 16.71 -2.03 11.65
N GLU A 248 16.45 -1.02 12.48
CA GLU A 248 17.46 -0.11 13.01
C GLU A 248 17.28 0.15 14.52
N VAL A 249 18.40 0.24 15.24
CA VAL A 249 18.43 0.66 16.64
C VAL A 249 19.45 1.79 16.78
N VAL A 250 18.97 2.98 17.13
CA VAL A 250 19.74 4.22 17.08
C VAL A 250 19.86 4.84 18.47
N VAL A 251 21.08 5.22 18.82
CA VAL A 251 21.36 5.99 20.04
C VAL A 251 21.47 7.47 19.67
N ASP A 252 20.38 8.21 19.83
CA ASP A 252 20.34 9.67 19.65
C ASP A 252 19.18 10.28 20.42
N TRP A 253 19.19 11.60 20.58
CA TRP A 253 18.06 12.34 21.07
C TRP A 253 16.88 12.22 20.08
N PRO A 254 15.67 11.85 20.56
CA PRO A 254 14.52 11.62 19.69
C PRO A 254 14.25 12.72 18.67
N HIS A 255 14.21 13.99 19.10
CA HIS A 255 13.93 15.13 18.23
C HIS A 255 15.07 15.42 17.24
N ARG A 256 16.33 15.10 17.59
CA ARG A 256 17.48 15.29 16.70
C ARG A 256 17.45 14.28 15.56
N TYR A 257 17.20 13.01 15.88
CA TYR A 257 17.02 11.97 14.89
C TYR A 257 15.87 12.31 13.94
N LEU A 258 14.69 12.65 14.48
CA LEU A 258 13.51 12.97 13.69
C LEU A 258 13.71 14.19 12.76
N ALA A 259 14.52 15.17 13.17
CA ALA A 259 14.81 16.34 12.34
C ALA A 259 15.57 16.00 11.04
N THR A 260 16.27 14.87 11.02
CA THR A 260 17.05 14.39 9.86
C THR A 260 16.46 13.16 9.18
N ALA A 261 15.44 12.54 9.79
CA ALA A 261 14.82 11.35 9.24
C ALA A 261 13.97 11.70 8.02
N ASP A 262 14.10 10.90 6.96
CA ASP A 262 13.17 10.96 5.83
C ASP A 262 11.80 10.40 6.24
N VAL A 263 10.79 11.26 6.25
CA VAL A 263 9.43 10.92 6.70
C VAL A 263 8.40 11.28 5.65
N ASP A 264 7.37 10.45 5.55
CA ASP A 264 6.29 10.59 4.59
C ASP A 264 4.91 10.36 5.24
N ALA A 265 3.85 10.52 4.46
CA ALA A 265 2.47 10.37 4.91
C ALA A 265 2.11 8.94 5.37
N ARG A 266 3.02 7.96 5.21
CA ARG A 266 2.86 6.57 5.68
C ARG A 266 3.72 6.28 6.90
N THR A 267 4.48 7.27 7.37
CA THR A 267 5.34 7.14 8.54
C THR A 267 4.51 7.23 9.82
N ALA A 268 4.69 6.26 10.71
CA ALA A 268 4.11 6.23 12.05
C ALA A 268 5.15 6.61 13.10
N VAL A 269 4.86 7.64 13.90
CA VAL A 269 5.69 8.08 15.02
C VAL A 269 5.05 7.62 16.33
N CYS A 270 5.75 6.76 17.06
CA CYS A 270 5.29 6.18 18.32
C CYS A 270 6.19 6.66 19.47
N VAL A 271 5.66 7.51 20.35
CA VAL A 271 6.39 8.08 21.49
C VAL A 271 6.09 7.27 22.75
N LEU A 272 7.05 6.46 23.19
CA LEU A 272 6.95 5.55 24.34
C LEU A 272 7.72 6.04 25.58
N THR A 273 8.25 7.26 25.52
CA THR A 273 8.83 7.97 26.66
C THR A 273 7.80 8.94 27.26
N HIS A 274 7.89 9.17 28.57
CA HIS A 274 7.07 10.13 29.33
C HIS A 274 7.92 11.22 29.99
N ASP A 275 9.22 11.25 29.71
CA ASP A 275 10.10 12.29 30.22
C ASP A 275 9.97 13.53 29.32
N ALA A 276 9.43 14.61 29.90
CA ALA A 276 9.17 15.90 29.27
C ALA A 276 10.38 16.48 28.53
N LYS A 277 11.59 16.14 28.97
CA LYS A 277 12.85 16.55 28.34
C LYS A 277 12.99 15.97 26.92
N PHE A 278 12.38 14.83 26.67
CA PHE A 278 12.47 14.11 25.40
C PHE A 278 11.17 14.17 24.59
N ASP A 279 10.01 13.94 25.21
CA ASP A 279 8.75 13.80 24.47
C ASP A 279 8.21 15.15 23.95
N ILE A 280 8.29 16.24 24.73
CA ILE A 280 7.77 17.56 24.29
C ILE A 280 8.50 18.10 23.06
N PRO A 281 9.87 18.17 23.00
CA PRO A 281 10.56 18.62 21.79
C PRO A 281 10.31 17.72 20.59
N LEU A 282 10.18 16.41 20.81
CA LEU A 282 9.90 15.43 19.77
C LEU A 282 8.49 15.61 19.19
N LEU A 283 7.48 15.69 20.04
CA LEU A 283 6.08 15.81 19.64
C LEU A 283 5.81 17.13 18.94
N ARG A 284 6.40 18.23 19.43
CA ARG A 284 6.34 19.53 18.74
C ARG A 284 6.84 19.44 17.30
N LEU A 285 7.92 18.69 17.05
CA LEU A 285 8.45 18.47 15.71
C LEU A 285 7.56 17.52 14.90
N ALA A 286 7.21 16.36 15.45
CA ALA A 286 6.44 15.31 14.77
C ALA A 286 5.07 15.81 14.31
N LEU A 287 4.36 16.57 15.15
CA LEU A 287 3.02 17.09 14.83
C LEU A 287 3.03 18.17 13.73
N GLY A 288 4.19 18.74 13.41
CA GLY A 288 4.37 19.65 12.27
C GLY A 288 4.90 18.98 10.99
N GLN A 289 5.23 17.67 11.04
CA GLN A 289 5.76 16.93 9.90
C GLN A 289 4.64 16.23 9.10
N PRO A 290 4.91 15.87 7.82
CA PRO A 290 3.95 15.18 6.96
C PRO A 290 3.86 13.67 7.29
N VAL A 291 3.83 13.30 8.58
CA VAL A 291 3.68 11.92 9.05
C VAL A 291 2.22 11.49 9.10
N GLY A 292 1.97 10.21 8.83
CA GLY A 292 0.61 9.64 8.81
C GLY A 292 0.01 9.43 10.19
N TYR A 293 0.84 9.20 11.21
CA TYR A 293 0.40 8.90 12.57
C TYR A 293 1.38 9.45 13.61
N VAL A 294 0.85 10.06 14.67
CA VAL A 294 1.62 10.48 15.85
C VAL A 294 0.91 10.01 17.10
N GLY A 295 1.47 9.00 17.75
CA GLY A 295 0.94 8.41 18.97
C GLY A 295 1.85 8.64 20.17
N ALA A 296 1.28 8.88 21.35
CA ALA A 296 2.05 9.03 22.59
C ALA A 296 1.48 8.19 23.74
N MET A 297 2.33 7.33 24.31
CA MET A 297 1.99 6.48 25.43
C MET A 297 1.82 7.29 26.72
N GLY A 298 0.87 6.90 27.56
CA GLY A 298 0.67 7.50 28.88
C GLY A 298 -0.75 7.29 29.42
N SER A 299 -0.91 7.47 30.72
CA SER A 299 -2.24 7.53 31.34
C SER A 299 -3.00 8.77 30.88
N ARG A 300 -4.32 8.86 31.12
CA ARG A 300 -5.11 10.07 30.85
C ARG A 300 -4.51 11.31 31.53
N ARG A 301 -4.10 11.18 32.79
CA ARG A 301 -3.38 12.24 33.52
C ARG A 301 -2.07 12.65 32.84
N THR A 302 -1.31 11.68 32.31
CA THR A 302 -0.06 11.96 31.58
C THR A 302 -0.35 12.69 30.26
N HIS A 303 -1.42 12.30 29.58
CA HIS A 303 -1.89 12.97 28.37
C HIS A 303 -2.29 14.43 28.64
N ASP A 304 -3.10 14.70 29.67
CA ASP A 304 -3.56 16.05 30.00
C ASP A 304 -2.36 16.97 30.28
N HIS A 305 -1.44 16.52 31.14
CA HIS A 305 -0.23 17.27 31.45
C HIS A 305 0.66 17.50 30.21
N ARG A 306 0.77 16.51 29.32
CA ARG A 306 1.50 16.64 28.06
C ARG A 306 0.87 17.68 27.14
N LEU A 307 -0.46 17.74 27.05
CA LEU A 307 -1.14 18.75 26.25
C LEU A 307 -0.85 20.16 26.76
N ASP A 308 -0.87 20.35 28.08
CA ASP A 308 -0.54 21.64 28.69
C ASP A 308 0.88 22.08 28.32
N LEU A 309 1.87 21.19 28.46
CA LEU A 309 3.26 21.47 28.08
C LEU A 309 3.43 21.75 26.58
N LEU A 310 2.69 21.04 25.71
CA LEU A 310 2.74 21.29 24.26
C LEU A 310 2.12 22.65 23.89
N ARG A 311 1.03 23.04 24.55
CA ARG A 311 0.43 24.38 24.39
C ARG A 311 1.38 25.48 24.86
N GLU A 312 2.00 25.30 26.03
CA GLU A 312 3.03 26.20 26.55
C GLU A 312 4.23 26.30 25.58
N ALA A 313 4.58 25.19 24.92
CA ALA A 313 5.61 25.14 23.89
C ALA A 313 5.20 25.72 22.53
N GLY A 314 3.97 26.24 22.40
CA GLY A 314 3.46 26.92 21.22
C GLY A 314 2.93 26.02 20.10
N VAL A 315 2.57 24.77 20.40
CA VAL A 315 1.99 23.86 19.40
C VAL A 315 0.53 24.27 19.09
N PRO A 316 0.16 24.51 17.81
CA PRO A 316 -1.21 24.86 17.44
C PRO A 316 -2.23 23.76 17.76
N GLU A 317 -3.46 24.12 18.09
CA GLU A 317 -4.54 23.15 18.38
C GLU A 317 -4.84 22.21 17.19
N GLU A 318 -4.71 22.70 15.96
CA GLU A 318 -4.84 21.87 14.74
C GLU A 318 -3.79 20.75 14.68
N HIS A 319 -2.58 21.01 15.18
CA HIS A 319 -1.52 20.01 15.28
C HIS A 319 -1.78 19.08 16.46
N LEU A 320 -2.26 19.60 17.60
CA LEU A 320 -2.62 18.78 18.76
C LEU A 320 -3.75 17.78 18.45
N ALA A 321 -4.72 18.16 17.60
CA ALA A 321 -5.79 17.27 17.16
C ALA A 321 -5.29 16.02 16.40
N ARG A 322 -4.06 16.05 15.87
CA ARG A 322 -3.41 14.89 15.23
C ARG A 322 -2.83 13.90 16.23
N LEU A 323 -2.65 14.29 17.50
CA LEU A 323 -2.02 13.46 18.51
C LEU A 323 -2.97 12.34 19.00
N ARG A 324 -2.54 11.09 18.87
CA ARG A 324 -3.21 9.91 19.46
C ARG A 324 -2.63 9.62 20.83
N SER A 325 -3.29 10.13 21.88
CA SER A 325 -2.82 10.03 23.26
C SER A 325 -4.01 9.98 24.22
N PRO A 326 -4.13 8.97 25.12
CA PRO A 326 -3.32 7.75 25.19
C PRO A 326 -3.29 6.98 23.85
N ILE A 327 -2.13 6.43 23.52
CA ILE A 327 -1.91 5.72 22.25
C ILE A 327 -2.68 4.39 22.19
N GLY A 328 -3.22 4.06 21.00
CA GLY A 328 -3.86 2.80 20.70
C GLY A 328 -5.36 2.74 21.01
N LEU A 329 -6.06 1.79 20.38
CA LEU A 329 -7.48 1.55 20.60
C LEU A 329 -7.79 1.04 22.02
N ASP A 330 -8.99 1.33 22.51
CA ASP A 330 -9.47 0.80 23.79
C ASP A 330 -9.88 -0.68 23.65
N LEU A 331 -8.89 -1.56 23.77
CA LEU A 331 -9.07 -3.03 23.76
C LEU A 331 -9.06 -3.64 25.16
N GLY A 332 -8.97 -2.82 26.22
CA GLY A 332 -8.71 -3.31 27.59
C GLY A 332 -7.34 -3.96 27.76
N ALA A 333 -6.35 -3.54 26.96
CA ALA A 333 -5.00 -4.13 26.95
C ALA A 333 -4.26 -3.95 28.28
N GLY A 334 -3.68 -5.03 28.82
CA GLY A 334 -2.93 -5.04 30.07
C GLY A 334 -1.47 -5.48 29.96
N THR A 335 -1.09 -6.18 28.89
CA THR A 335 0.31 -6.62 28.65
C THR A 335 0.97 -5.81 27.53
N PRO A 336 2.32 -5.77 27.45
CA PRO A 336 3.03 -5.11 26.35
C PRO A 336 2.59 -5.55 24.95
N GLU A 337 2.32 -6.84 24.77
CA GLU A 337 1.85 -7.40 23.50
C GLU A 337 0.44 -6.93 23.17
N GLN A 338 -0.48 -6.94 24.15
CA GLN A 338 -1.83 -6.45 23.94
C GLN A 338 -1.85 -4.95 23.63
N THR A 339 -0.99 -4.17 24.30
CA THR A 339 -0.82 -2.74 24.01
C THR A 339 -0.21 -2.52 22.64
N ALA A 340 0.76 -3.34 22.23
CA ALA A 340 1.30 -3.27 20.87
C ALA A 340 0.20 -3.53 19.82
N ILE A 341 -0.67 -4.52 20.05
CA ILE A 341 -1.82 -4.79 19.18
C ILE A 341 -2.80 -3.61 19.15
N SER A 342 -3.09 -2.98 20.29
CA SER A 342 -3.99 -1.82 20.30
C SER A 342 -3.42 -0.62 19.53
N ILE A 343 -2.10 -0.40 19.62
CA ILE A 343 -1.41 0.66 18.88
C ILE A 343 -1.46 0.38 17.38
N VAL A 344 -1.04 -0.81 16.93
CA VAL A 344 -1.02 -1.09 15.49
C VAL A 344 -2.41 -1.18 14.89
N ALA A 345 -3.42 -1.59 15.67
CA ALA A 345 -4.82 -1.55 15.25
C ALA A 345 -5.30 -0.10 15.04
N GLU A 346 -4.91 0.84 15.90
CA GLU A 346 -5.21 2.27 15.72
C GLU A 346 -4.51 2.84 14.49
N ILE A 347 -3.23 2.49 14.26
CA ILE A 347 -2.48 2.91 13.07
C ILE A 347 -3.17 2.41 11.79
N VAL A 348 -3.59 1.15 11.76
CA VAL A 348 -4.33 0.58 10.62
C VAL A 348 -5.68 1.26 10.44
N ALA A 349 -6.39 1.55 11.52
CA ALA A 349 -7.66 2.28 11.47
C ALA A 349 -7.47 3.68 10.89
N ASP A 350 -6.54 4.48 11.41
CA ASP A 350 -6.26 5.83 10.92
C ASP A 350 -5.86 5.83 9.43
N ALA A 351 -4.95 4.91 9.03
CA ALA A 351 -4.49 4.83 7.65
C ALA A 351 -5.60 4.43 6.64
N ASN A 352 -6.65 3.77 7.11
CA ASN A 352 -7.77 3.31 6.27
C ASN A 352 -9.08 4.04 6.57
N GLU A 353 -9.06 5.11 7.38
CA GLU A 353 -10.25 5.84 7.83
C GLU A 353 -11.29 4.90 8.50
N GLY A 354 -10.80 3.88 9.18
CA GLY A 354 -11.58 2.91 9.94
C GLY A 354 -12.07 3.47 11.27
N SER A 355 -13.23 3.01 11.74
CA SER A 355 -13.82 3.47 13.01
C SER A 355 -13.28 2.78 14.26
N GLY A 356 -12.60 1.63 14.12
CA GLY A 356 -12.22 0.76 15.25
C GLY A 356 -13.38 0.04 15.93
N LEU A 357 -14.63 0.21 15.46
CA LEU A 357 -15.81 -0.50 15.96
C LEU A 357 -15.84 -1.95 15.45
N ARG A 358 -16.65 -2.79 16.11
CA ARG A 358 -16.91 -4.16 15.65
C ARG A 358 -17.57 -4.13 14.27
N LEU A 359 -17.07 -4.92 13.32
CA LEU A 359 -17.63 -4.99 11.97
C LEU A 359 -19.12 -5.36 11.95
N SER A 360 -19.60 -6.14 12.94
CA SER A 360 -21.02 -6.49 13.09
C SER A 360 -21.94 -5.30 13.41
N GLU A 361 -21.36 -4.18 13.86
CA GLU A 361 -22.09 -2.96 14.24
C GLU A 361 -21.98 -1.86 13.16
N VAL A 362 -21.20 -2.11 12.10
CA VAL A 362 -20.96 -1.16 11.01
C VAL A 362 -21.67 -1.65 9.74
N SER A 363 -22.37 -0.75 9.05
CA SER A 363 -23.01 -1.03 7.76
C SER A 363 -22.15 -0.59 6.58
N GLY A 364 -22.43 -1.14 5.39
CA GLY A 364 -21.70 -0.82 4.15
C GLY A 364 -20.54 -1.77 3.85
N SER A 365 -19.67 -1.38 2.92
CA SER A 365 -18.53 -2.21 2.50
C SER A 365 -17.46 -2.26 3.60
N ILE A 366 -16.97 -3.46 3.90
CA ILE A 366 -15.86 -3.70 4.86
C ILE A 366 -14.60 -2.95 4.40
N HIS A 367 -14.31 -3.03 3.10
CA HIS A 367 -13.21 -2.31 2.47
C HIS A 367 -13.75 -1.03 1.84
N ARG A 368 -13.80 0.04 2.62
CA ARG A 368 -14.15 1.36 2.12
C ARG A 368 -13.03 1.82 1.18
N ARG A 369 -13.39 2.21 -0.05
CA ARG A 369 -12.44 2.89 -0.93
C ARG A 369 -12.32 4.31 -0.40
N ALA A 370 -11.12 4.71 0.06
CA ALA A 370 -10.83 6.11 0.29
C ALA A 370 -11.06 6.85 -1.03
N ALA A 371 -11.91 7.89 -0.96
CA ALA A 371 -12.45 8.65 -2.09
C ALA A 371 -11.37 9.34 -2.92
#